data_AF-A0ABD1RNT2-F1
#
_entry.id   AF-A0ABD1RNT2-F1
#
_cell.length_a   1.000
_cell.length_b   1.000
_cell.length_c   1.000
_cell.angle_alpha   90.00
_cell.angle_beta   90.00
_cell.angle_gamma   90.00
#
_symmetry.space_group_name_H-M   'P 1'
#
loop_
_entity.id
_entity.type
_entity.pdbx_description
1 polymer ?
#
loop_
_entity_poly.entity_id
_entity_poly.type
_entity_poly.pdbx_seq_one_letter_code
_entity_poly.pdbx_strand_id
1 'polypeptide(L)'
;MRAKQMLATMSHEIRSPISGVISIAEIFSATKLDKEQRQLLKLMLSSGDLVLQLINDILDLSKVESGDMKLEATKFRSREVVKHVLQTTAASLQKLLTLEGQVADDVPVEDSSDSHKPDQLVGLIFWYFSELIEYIFLAAILD
;
A
#
# COMPACT_ATOMS: atom_id res chain seq x y z
N MET A 1 17.99 -8.39 18.30
CA MET A 1 18.59 -9.31 17.30
C MET A 1 17.84 -10.64 17.18
N ARG A 2 17.63 -11.43 18.25
CA ARG A 2 16.94 -12.74 18.18
C ARG A 2 15.47 -12.69 17.73
N ALA A 3 14.66 -11.78 18.27
CA ALA A 3 13.25 -11.63 17.88
C ALA A 3 13.07 -11.32 16.37
N LYS A 4 14.07 -10.68 15.77
CA LYS A 4 14.07 -10.23 14.38
C LYS A 4 14.26 -11.37 13.38
N GLN A 5 15.25 -12.23 13.65
CA GLN A 5 15.44 -13.47 12.88
C GLN A 5 14.23 -14.39 13.06
N MET A 6 13.65 -14.45 14.26
CA MET A 6 12.44 -15.23 14.49
C MET A 6 11.25 -14.71 13.66
N LEU A 7 10.97 -13.41 13.65
CA LEU A 7 9.89 -12.82 12.84
C LEU A 7 10.11 -13.01 11.34
N ALA A 8 11.34 -12.83 10.85
CA ALA A 8 11.68 -13.07 9.44
C ALA A 8 11.46 -14.54 9.04
N THR A 9 11.98 -15.48 9.84
CA THR A 9 11.81 -16.92 9.60
C THR A 9 10.34 -17.33 9.67
N MET A 10 9.62 -16.91 10.72
CA MET A 10 8.20 -17.20 10.87
C MET A 10 7.38 -16.60 9.72
N SER A 11 7.72 -15.40 9.24
CA SER A 11 7.03 -14.79 8.09
C SER A 11 7.22 -15.58 6.80
N HIS A 12 8.42 -16.12 6.56
CA HIS A 12 8.65 -17.02 5.42
C HIS A 12 7.84 -18.33 5.56
N GLU A 13 7.78 -18.89 6.76
CA GLU A 13 7.03 -20.11 7.07
C GLU A 13 5.50 -19.92 7.02
N ILE A 14 5.01 -18.71 7.30
CA ILE A 14 3.58 -18.37 7.22
C ILE A 14 3.18 -17.98 5.79
N ARG A 15 4.07 -17.30 5.04
CA ARG A 15 3.79 -16.89 3.65
C ARG A 15 3.52 -18.08 2.74
N SER A 16 4.29 -19.16 2.86
CA SER A 16 4.16 -20.35 2.01
C SER A 16 2.77 -21.02 2.09
N PRO A 17 2.22 -21.38 3.27
CA PRO A 17 0.89 -21.98 3.36
C PRO A 17 -0.22 -21.00 2.93
N ILE A 18 -0.11 -19.70 3.26
CA ILE A 18 -1.13 -18.71 2.86
C ILE A 18 -1.14 -18.52 1.35
N SER A 19 0.02 -18.39 0.71
CA SER A 19 0.12 -18.28 -0.74
C SER A 19 -0.43 -19.53 -1.43
N GLY A 20 -0.26 -20.70 -0.82
CA GLY A 20 -0.89 -21.94 -1.28
C GLY A 20 -2.42 -21.90 -1.22
N VAL A 21 -3.00 -21.42 -0.11
CA VAL A 21 -4.45 -21.26 0.04
C VAL A 21 -5.01 -20.25 -0.97
N ILE A 22 -4.34 -19.11 -1.18
CA ILE A 22 -4.74 -18.10 -2.17
C ILE A 22 -4.67 -18.69 -3.58
N SER A 23 -3.59 -19.37 -3.95
CA SER A 23 -3.46 -19.99 -5.27
C SER A 23 -4.55 -21.03 -5.54
N ILE A 24 -4.90 -21.85 -4.55
CA ILE A 24 -6.01 -22.80 -4.66
C ILE A 24 -7.34 -22.06 -4.81
N ALA A 25 -7.56 -20.97 -4.07
CA ALA A 25 -8.75 -20.15 -4.20
C ALA A 25 -8.84 -19.47 -5.59
N GLU A 26 -7.72 -19.01 -6.15
CA GLU A 26 -7.65 -18.47 -7.51
C GLU A 26 -7.97 -19.53 -8.56
N ILE A 27 -7.41 -20.74 -8.43
CA ILE A 27 -7.77 -21.87 -9.32
C ILE A 27 -9.26 -22.20 -9.19
N PHE A 28 -9.79 -22.22 -7.96
CA PHE A 28 -11.21 -22.47 -7.71
C PHE A 28 -12.10 -21.39 -8.33
N SER A 29 -11.62 -20.15 -8.40
CA SER A 29 -12.34 -19.02 -9.02
C SER A 29 -12.60 -19.20 -10.52
N ALA A 30 -11.77 -20.01 -11.19
CA ALA A 30 -11.91 -20.36 -12.60
C ALA A 30 -12.95 -21.47 -12.85
N THR A 31 -13.56 -22.04 -11.82
CA THR A 31 -14.57 -23.10 -11.94
C THR A 31 -16.00 -22.56 -12.03
N LYS A 32 -16.98 -23.44 -12.26
CA LYS A 32 -18.40 -23.04 -12.19
C LYS A 32 -18.81 -22.89 -10.73
N LEU A 33 -19.10 -21.65 -10.34
CA LEU A 33 -19.52 -21.29 -8.99
C LEU A 33 -20.92 -20.68 -9.03
N ASP A 34 -21.73 -21.01 -8.02
CA ASP A 34 -22.96 -20.26 -7.75
C ASP A 34 -22.66 -18.90 -7.11
N LYS A 35 -23.72 -18.12 -6.87
CA LYS A 35 -23.60 -16.75 -6.34
C LYS A 35 -23.01 -16.71 -4.93
N GLU A 36 -23.40 -17.64 -4.06
CA GLU A 36 -22.94 -17.68 -2.67
C GLU A 36 -21.47 -18.13 -2.61
N GLN A 37 -21.13 -19.17 -3.37
CA GLN A 37 -19.76 -19.65 -3.52
C GLN A 37 -18.83 -18.55 -4.04
N ARG A 38 -19.26 -17.75 -5.02
CA ARG A 38 -18.48 -16.62 -5.54
C ARG A 38 -18.26 -15.53 -4.48
N GLN A 39 -19.27 -15.24 -3.65
CA GLN A 39 -19.13 -14.27 -2.55
C GLN A 39 -18.18 -14.77 -1.47
N LEU A 40 -18.31 -16.03 -1.06
CA LEU A 40 -17.39 -16.66 -0.10
C LEU A 40 -15.96 -16.69 -0.63
N LEU A 41 -15.78 -17.03 -1.90
CA LEU A 41 -14.47 -17.06 -2.52
C LEU A 41 -13.81 -15.68 -2.59
N LYS A 42 -14.59 -14.64 -2.92
CA LYS A 42 -14.11 -13.25 -2.88
C LYS A 42 -13.65 -12.86 -1.48
N LEU A 43 -14.40 -13.26 -0.44
CA LEU A 43 -14.03 -13.02 0.95
C LEU A 43 -12.74 -13.75 1.33
N MET A 44 -12.59 -15.01 0.92
CA MET A 44 -11.37 -15.80 1.16
C MET A 44 -10.14 -15.15 0.52
N LEU A 45 -10.23 -14.75 -0.75
CA LEU A 45 -9.14 -14.07 -1.46
C LEU A 45 -8.78 -12.75 -0.76
N SER A 46 -9.76 -11.89 -0.48
CA SER A 46 -9.50 -10.62 0.23
C SER A 46 -8.91 -10.81 1.63
N SER A 47 -9.28 -11.89 2.33
CA SER A 47 -8.72 -12.21 3.64
C SER A 47 -7.27 -12.69 3.52
N GLY A 48 -6.97 -13.50 2.49
CA GLY A 48 -5.61 -13.95 2.20
C GLY A 48 -4.68 -12.79 1.91
N ASP A 49 -5.11 -11.87 1.04
CA ASP A 49 -4.36 -10.65 0.71
C ASP A 49 -4.10 -9.79 1.96
N LEU A 50 -5.12 -9.62 2.81
CA LEU A 50 -4.99 -8.88 4.06
C LEU A 50 -3.96 -9.52 5.01
N VAL A 51 -3.95 -10.85 5.15
CA VAL A 51 -2.97 -11.51 6.02
C VAL A 51 -1.56 -11.36 5.46
N LEU A 52 -1.37 -11.48 4.14
CA LEU A 52 -0.06 -11.24 3.52
C LEU A 52 0.41 -9.80 3.73
N GLN A 53 -0.49 -8.83 3.63
CA GLN A 53 -0.20 -7.43 3.91
C GLN A 53 0.22 -7.23 5.37
N LEU A 54 -0.53 -7.75 6.34
CA LEU A 54 -0.19 -7.65 7.76
C LEU A 54 1.18 -8.26 8.09
N ILE A 55 1.53 -9.38 7.45
CA ILE A 55 2.86 -10.00 7.60
C ILE A 55 3.95 -9.05 7.08
N ASN A 56 3.74 -8.43 5.93
CA ASN A 56 4.69 -7.46 5.37
C ASN A 56 4.82 -6.23 6.26
N ASP A 57 3.71 -5.70 6.78
CA ASP A 57 3.70 -4.53 7.67
C ASP A 57 4.48 -4.80 8.97
N ILE A 58 4.33 -5.99 9.57
CA ILE A 58 5.09 -6.40 10.77
C ILE A 58 6.58 -6.50 10.47
N LEU A 59 6.95 -7.03 9.30
CA LEU A 59 8.34 -7.12 8.88
C LEU A 59 8.95 -5.73 8.63
N ASP A 60 8.21 -4.84 7.99
CA ASP A 60 8.68 -3.49 7.69
C ASP A 60 8.79 -2.64 8.96
N LEU A 61 7.84 -2.74 9.89
CA LEU A 61 7.96 -2.15 11.23
C LEU A 61 9.23 -2.64 11.94
N SER A 62 9.50 -3.96 11.87
CA SER A 62 10.72 -4.54 12.44
C SER A 62 12.01 -4.01 11.81
N LYS A 63 12.00 -3.64 10.52
CA LYS A 63 13.14 -3.00 9.84
C LYS A 63 13.30 -1.54 10.26
N VAL A 64 12.20 -0.80 10.42
CA VAL A 64 12.21 0.59 10.89
C VAL A 64 12.79 0.69 12.30
N GLU A 65 12.26 -0.08 13.26
CA GLU A 65 12.66 -0.03 14.67
C GLU A 65 14.14 -0.38 14.93
N SER A 66 14.76 -1.03 13.97
CA SER A 66 16.14 -1.49 14.05
C SER A 66 17.12 -0.65 13.23
N GLY A 67 16.62 0.34 12.49
CA GLY A 67 17.43 1.13 11.56
C GLY A 67 17.92 0.36 10.33
N ASP A 68 17.41 -0.86 10.08
CA ASP A 68 17.80 -1.69 8.93
C ASP A 68 16.93 -1.42 7.70
N MET A 69 15.94 -0.52 7.79
CA MET A 69 15.19 -0.08 6.63
C MET A 69 16.10 0.75 5.72
N LYS A 70 16.66 0.10 4.71
CA LYS A 70 17.27 0.81 3.58
C LYS A 70 16.15 1.19 2.63
N LEU A 71 15.92 2.47 2.51
CA LEU A 71 15.06 2.95 1.45
C LEU A 71 15.80 2.78 0.12
N GLU A 72 15.18 2.02 -0.77
CA GLU A 72 15.72 1.79 -2.10
C GLU A 72 15.38 2.99 -2.98
N ALA A 73 16.41 3.64 -3.52
CA ALA A 73 16.22 4.66 -4.53
C ALA A 73 15.79 3.97 -5.82
N THR A 74 14.50 4.07 -6.14
CA THR A 74 13.96 3.63 -7.43
C THR A 74 13.55 4.84 -8.25
N LYS A 75 13.65 4.71 -9.58
CA LYS A 75 13.13 5.74 -10.49
C LYS A 75 11.62 5.70 -10.42
N PHE A 76 11.00 6.84 -10.18
CA PHE A 76 9.55 6.98 -10.23
C PHE A 76 9.16 8.23 -11.00
N ARG A 77 7.94 8.22 -11.53
CA ARG A 77 7.36 9.37 -12.23
C ARG A 77 6.41 10.08 -11.28
N SER A 78 6.81 11.23 -10.76
CA SER A 78 6.06 11.97 -9.73
C SER A 78 4.59 12.21 -10.11
N ARG A 79 4.33 12.47 -11.40
CA ARG A 79 2.97 12.64 -11.95
C ARG A 79 2.14 11.34 -11.89
N GLU A 80 2.75 10.19 -12.07
CA GLU A 80 2.05 8.90 -11.97
C GLU A 80 1.73 8.55 -10.51
N VAL A 81 2.63 8.87 -9.58
CA VAL A 81 2.38 8.72 -8.15
C VAL A 81 1.19 9.59 -7.74
N VAL A 82 1.24 10.89 -8.01
CA VAL A 82 0.13 11.82 -7.68
C VAL A 82 -1.19 11.36 -8.31
N LYS A 83 -1.18 10.93 -9.58
CA LYS A 83 -2.36 10.39 -10.24
C LYS A 83 -2.92 9.16 -9.52
N HIS A 84 -2.06 8.21 -9.16
CA HIS A 84 -2.48 7.00 -8.47
C HIS A 84 -3.13 7.33 -7.12
N VAL A 85 -2.56 8.27 -6.39
CA VAL A 85 -3.06 8.73 -5.09
C VAL A 85 -4.44 9.35 -5.22
N LEU A 86 -4.62 10.28 -6.17
CA LEU A 86 -5.91 10.89 -6.43
C LEU A 86 -6.96 9.84 -6.78
N GLN A 87 -6.61 8.83 -7.58
CA GLN A 87 -7.52 7.75 -7.96
C GLN A 87 -7.91 6.88 -6.77
N THR A 88 -6.95 6.50 -5.92
CA THR A 88 -7.21 5.69 -4.72
C THR A 88 -8.08 6.45 -3.72
N THR A 89 -7.74 7.72 -3.44
CA THR A 89 -8.52 8.56 -2.52
C THR A 89 -9.91 8.88 -3.08
N ALA A 90 -10.04 9.15 -4.38
CA ALA A 90 -11.33 9.37 -5.03
C ALA A 90 -12.23 8.12 -4.99
N ALA A 91 -11.66 6.91 -4.99
CA ALA A 91 -12.42 5.68 -4.81
C ALA A 91 -12.96 5.52 -3.38
N SER A 92 -12.26 6.07 -2.38
CA SER A 92 -12.66 6.06 -0.97
C SER A 92 -13.69 7.14 -0.62
N LEU A 93 -13.63 8.30 -1.29
CA LEU A 93 -14.61 9.37 -1.13
C LEU A 93 -15.84 9.03 -1.97
N GLN A 94 -17.02 8.93 -1.36
CA GLN A 94 -18.28 8.53 -2.02
C GLN A 94 -18.85 9.61 -2.97
N LYS A 95 -18.05 10.09 -3.93
CA LYS A 95 -18.41 11.03 -5.01
C LYS A 95 -18.88 12.43 -4.60
N LEU A 96 -18.68 12.85 -3.34
CA LEU A 96 -19.11 14.17 -2.88
C LEU A 96 -18.08 15.29 -3.14
N LEU A 97 -16.84 14.95 -3.53
CA LEU A 97 -15.74 15.91 -3.68
C LEU A 97 -14.98 15.68 -4.99
N THR A 98 -14.52 16.77 -5.59
CA THR A 98 -13.58 16.75 -6.72
C THR A 98 -12.17 16.88 -6.16
N LEU A 99 -11.29 15.93 -6.50
CA LEU A 99 -9.88 15.98 -6.12
C LEU A 99 -9.05 16.43 -7.33
N GLU A 100 -8.30 17.52 -7.17
CA GLU A 100 -7.33 18.00 -8.15
C GLU A 100 -5.93 17.89 -7.55
N GLY A 101 -4.97 17.44 -8.35
CA GLY A 101 -3.56 17.47 -7.98
C GLY A 101 -2.74 18.06 -9.10
N GLN A 102 -1.83 18.96 -8.73
CA GLN A 102 -0.96 19.66 -9.66
C GLN A 102 0.49 19.29 -9.36
N VAL A 103 1.22 18.93 -10.42
CA VAL A 103 2.67 18.76 -10.36
C VAL A 103 3.27 19.88 -11.19
N ALA A 104 4.11 20.70 -10.57
CA ALA A 104 4.76 21.83 -11.22
C ALA A 104 5.68 21.36 -12.37
N ASP A 105 5.86 22.21 -13.37
CA ASP A 105 6.57 21.85 -14.60
C ASP A 105 8.10 21.78 -14.42
N ASP A 106 8.61 22.33 -13.34
CA ASP A 106 10.02 22.20 -12.91
C ASP A 106 10.32 20.87 -12.22
N VAL A 107 9.30 20.05 -11.92
CA VAL A 107 9.48 18.70 -11.37
C VAL A 107 9.92 17.73 -12.48
N PRO A 108 11.06 17.02 -12.32
CA PRO A 108 11.53 16.04 -13.28
C PRO A 108 10.48 14.96 -13.59
N VAL A 109 10.38 14.57 -14.86
CA VAL A 109 9.43 13.53 -15.34
C VAL A 109 9.77 12.15 -14.77
N GLU A 110 11.06 11.87 -14.59
CA GLU A 110 11.59 10.74 -13.85
C GLU A 110 12.53 11.29 -12.79
N ASP A 111 12.22 11.04 -11.53
CA ASP A 111 13.12 11.34 -10.42
C ASP A 111 13.76 10.03 -9.96
N SER A 112 15.10 10.03 -9.89
CA SER A 112 15.84 9.03 -9.15
C SER A 112 16.14 9.66 -7.81
N SER A 113 15.58 9.12 -6.73
CA SER A 113 15.82 9.61 -5.36
C SER A 113 17.26 9.37 -4.86
N ASP A 114 18.24 9.29 -5.76
CA ASP A 114 19.67 9.11 -5.47
C ASP A 114 20.30 10.41 -4.93
N SER A 115 19.70 11.58 -5.24
CA SER A 115 20.19 12.90 -4.80
C SER A 115 19.46 13.48 -3.57
N HIS A 116 18.30 12.94 -3.19
CA HIS A 116 17.58 13.32 -1.97
C HIS A 116 17.44 12.10 -1.08
N LYS A 117 17.93 12.18 0.17
CA LYS A 117 17.81 11.09 1.15
C LYS A 117 16.37 10.57 1.10
N PRO A 118 16.13 9.30 0.74
CA PRO A 118 14.78 8.81 0.52
C PRO A 118 13.87 8.95 1.76
N ASP A 119 14.45 9.08 2.96
CA ASP A 119 13.72 9.38 4.21
C ASP A 119 12.96 10.72 4.12
N GLN A 120 13.53 11.69 3.41
CA GLN A 120 12.93 13.01 3.21
C GLN A 120 11.82 12.99 2.17
N LEU A 121 11.93 12.20 1.11
CA LEU A 121 10.89 12.09 0.08
C LEU A 121 9.67 11.34 0.59
N VAL A 122 9.86 10.23 1.31
CA VAL A 122 8.76 9.54 1.99
C VAL A 122 8.15 10.44 3.06
N GLY A 123 8.98 11.16 3.83
CA GLY A 123 8.50 12.16 4.79
C GLY A 123 7.70 13.29 4.13
N LEU A 124 8.13 13.79 2.98
CA LEU A 124 7.43 14.85 2.24
C LEU A 124 6.11 14.34 1.68
N ILE A 125 6.10 13.15 1.08
CA ILE A 125 4.88 12.51 0.56
C ILE A 125 3.91 12.22 1.71
N PHE A 126 4.39 11.63 2.80
CA PHE A 126 3.57 11.33 3.99
C PHE A 126 3.03 12.61 4.63
N TRP A 127 3.83 13.67 4.73
CA TRP A 127 3.41 14.97 5.24
C TRP A 127 2.35 15.60 4.33
N TYR A 128 2.58 15.64 3.01
CA TYR A 128 1.60 16.13 2.04
C TYR A 128 0.29 15.36 2.10
N PHE A 129 0.34 14.02 2.23
CA PHE A 129 -0.85 13.19 2.37
C PHE A 129 -1.58 13.36 3.69
N SER A 130 -0.84 13.46 4.80
CA SER A 130 -1.37 13.74 6.13
C SER A 130 -2.17 15.04 6.12
N GLU A 131 -1.57 16.09 5.56
CA GLU A 131 -2.17 17.42 5.45
C GLU A 131 -3.38 17.43 4.49
N LEU A 132 -3.31 16.66 3.38
CA LEU A 132 -4.44 16.48 2.46
C LEU A 132 -5.62 15.75 3.11
N ILE A 133 -5.35 14.72 3.92
CA ILE A 133 -6.40 13.97 4.63
C ILE A 133 -7.04 14.85 5.71
N GLU A 134 -6.25 15.59 6.48
CA GLU A 134 -6.76 16.56 7.47
C GLU A 134 -7.64 17.62 6.81
N TYR A 135 -7.23 18.14 5.65
CA TYR A 135 -7.98 19.14 4.91
C TYR A 135 -9.30 18.60 4.34
N ILE A 136 -9.30 17.37 3.81
CA ILE A 136 -10.51 16.69 3.33
C ILE A 136 -11.47 16.39 4.50
N PHE A 137 -10.93 15.98 5.66
CA PHE A 137 -11.74 15.66 6.85
C PHE A 137 -12.36 16.93 7.45
N LEU A 138 -11.61 18.05 7.51
CA LEU A 138 -12.11 19.36 7.92
C LEU A 138 -13.18 19.89 6.96
N ALA A 139 -12.99 19.76 5.65
CA ALA A 139 -13.96 20.16 4.65
C ALA A 139 -15.25 19.33 4.69
N ALA A 140 -15.17 18.05 5.07
CA ALA A 140 -16.33 17.17 5.17
C ALA A 140 -17.13 17.30 6.50
N ILE A 141 -16.56 17.96 7.52
CA ILE A 141 -17.22 18.19 8.83
C ILE A 141 -17.85 19.58 8.93
N LEU A 142 -17.46 20.51 8.06
CA LEU A 142 -17.95 21.90 8.05
C LEU A 142 -19.16 22.15 7.13
N ASP A 143 -19.71 21.10 6.51
CA ASP A 143 -21.07 21.03 5.92
C ASP A 143 -21.95 20.10 6.77
#